data_AF-A0A822W6M8-F1
#
_entry.id   AF-A0A822W6M8-F1
#
_cell.length_a   1.000
_cell.length_b   1.000
_cell.length_c   1.000
_cell.angle_alpha   90.00
_cell.angle_beta   90.00
_cell.angle_gamma   90.00
#
_symmetry.space_group_name_H-M   'P 1'
#
loop_
_entity.id
_entity.type
_entity.pdbx_description
1 polymer ?
#
loop_
_entity_poly.entity_id
_entity_poly.type
_entity_poly.pdbx_seq_one_letter_code
_entity_poly.pdbx_strand_id
1 'polypeptide(L)'
;MRKVSRGVLTILLSATVLSACSGGGQELSERLEAAKIEFSKEKKQLEAELTALKEEVQGNFYYQQLDTDKERRVYLQFVNGLSKRMQVIDIDSVNDEIYSRVYFSVAHDYPEFYWLTDEAAMSGGVDILDLEEPVYPTDLSPTRNKIEEEVNKILAQAPTGSDYEKVKYFYEVIIKQTDYDLEALQTNSVTWRSQGAIR
;
A
#
# COMPACT_ATOMS: atom_id res chain seq x y z
N MET A 1 -9.46 13.51 18.52
CA MET A 1 -9.45 12.50 19.61
C MET A 1 -8.68 11.30 19.10
N ARG A 2 -7.48 11.01 19.65
CA ARG A 2 -6.64 9.89 19.20
C ARG A 2 -7.35 8.57 19.53
N LYS A 3 -7.78 7.82 18.52
CA LYS A 3 -8.27 6.45 18.70
C LYS A 3 -7.07 5.58 19.04
N VAL A 4 -7.04 5.09 20.27
CA VAL A 4 -6.07 4.09 20.72
C VAL A 4 -6.42 2.79 19.98
N SER A 5 -5.41 2.16 19.37
CA SER A 5 -5.54 0.88 18.66
C SER A 5 -6.36 -0.13 19.46
N ARG A 6 -7.37 -0.74 18.82
CA ARG A 6 -8.32 -1.66 19.45
C ARG A 6 -7.63 -2.87 20.09
N GLY A 7 -6.45 -3.24 19.61
CA GLY A 7 -5.61 -4.29 20.20
C GLY A 7 -5.03 -3.92 21.57
N VAL A 8 -4.69 -2.65 21.79
CA VAL A 8 -4.20 -2.16 23.09
C VAL A 8 -5.34 -2.12 24.12
N LEU A 9 -6.57 -1.85 23.65
CA LEU A 9 -7.75 -1.78 24.52
C LEU A 9 -8.20 -3.15 25.02
N THR A 10 -8.11 -4.22 24.22
CA THR A 10 -8.45 -5.60 24.63
C THR A 10 -7.43 -6.19 25.59
N ILE A 11 -6.15 -5.85 25.46
CA ILE A 11 -5.10 -6.25 26.42
C ILE A 11 -5.33 -5.55 27.78
N LEU A 12 -5.74 -4.27 27.77
CA LEU A 12 -6.07 -3.53 28.98
C LEU A 12 -7.38 -3.99 29.65
N LEU A 13 -8.40 -4.38 28.86
CA LEU A 13 -9.69 -4.84 29.42
C LEU A 13 -9.63 -6.27 30.00
N SER A 14 -8.78 -7.15 29.48
CA SER A 14 -8.61 -8.50 30.06
C SER A 14 -7.82 -8.50 31.37
N ALA A 15 -7.10 -7.41 31.67
CA ALA A 15 -6.31 -7.26 32.90
C ALA A 15 -7.12 -6.77 34.11
N THR A 16 -8.35 -6.30 33.95
CA THR A 16 -9.12 -5.70 35.06
C THR A 16 -10.06 -6.68 35.79
N VAL A 17 -10.22 -7.92 35.33
CA VAL A 17 -11.17 -8.88 35.95
C VAL A 17 -10.52 -9.94 36.85
N LEU A 18 -9.19 -10.10 36.85
CA LEU A 18 -8.52 -11.04 37.78
C LEU A 18 -7.25 -10.43 38.36
N SER A 19 -7.36 -9.70 39.47
CA SER A 19 -6.43 -9.78 40.62
C SER A 19 -6.71 -8.68 41.63
N ALA A 20 -7.77 -8.87 42.42
CA ALA A 20 -7.70 -8.51 43.81
C ALA A 20 -6.86 -9.60 44.50
N CYS A 21 -5.58 -9.33 44.80
CA CYS A 21 -4.77 -9.83 45.92
C CYS A 21 -3.25 -9.68 45.66
N SER A 22 -2.64 -8.68 46.31
CA SER A 22 -1.28 -8.65 46.91
C SER A 22 -0.05 -9.34 46.26
N GLY A 23 0.01 -9.55 44.94
CA GLY A 23 1.22 -10.00 44.23
C GLY A 23 1.48 -9.32 42.88
N GLY A 24 0.55 -8.49 42.40
CA GLY A 24 0.50 -8.05 41.00
C GLY A 24 1.60 -7.09 40.53
N GLY A 25 2.36 -6.44 41.42
CA GLY A 25 3.36 -5.44 41.02
C GLY A 25 4.59 -6.03 40.32
N GLN A 26 5.07 -7.18 40.79
CA GLN A 26 6.27 -7.82 40.25
C GLN A 26 5.95 -8.54 38.93
N GLU A 27 4.81 -9.24 38.87
CA GLU A 27 4.31 -9.89 37.65
C GLU A 27 3.97 -8.86 36.54
N LEU A 28 3.34 -7.71 36.87
CA LEU A 28 3.13 -6.64 35.88
C LEU A 28 4.45 -6.09 35.34
N SER A 29 5.46 -5.93 36.21
CA SER A 29 6.76 -5.39 35.79
C SER A 29 7.48 -6.33 34.82
N GLU A 30 7.46 -7.63 35.08
CA GLU A 30 8.03 -8.65 34.19
C GLU A 30 7.29 -8.72 32.85
N ARG A 31 5.94 -8.66 32.88
CA ARG A 31 5.12 -8.62 31.65
C ARG A 31 5.35 -7.36 30.83
N LEU A 32 5.55 -6.21 31.48
CA LEU A 32 5.88 -4.95 30.80
C LEU A 32 7.25 -5.01 30.14
N GLU A 33 8.26 -5.57 30.82
CA GLU A 33 9.60 -5.74 30.23
C GLU A 33 9.59 -6.73 29.07
N ALA A 34 8.85 -7.83 29.18
CA ALA A 34 8.66 -8.77 28.08
C ALA A 34 8.00 -8.08 26.86
N ALA A 35 6.92 -7.31 27.07
CA ALA A 35 6.25 -6.58 26.00
C ALA A 35 7.16 -5.52 25.35
N LYS A 36 8.00 -4.83 26.12
CA LYS A 36 8.99 -3.89 25.58
C LYS A 36 10.03 -4.59 24.69
N ILE A 37 10.50 -5.77 25.10
CA ILE A 37 11.47 -6.55 24.33
C ILE A 37 10.84 -7.02 23.01
N GLU A 38 9.62 -7.53 23.06
CA GLU A 38 8.86 -7.95 21.88
C GLU A 38 8.65 -6.80 20.89
N PHE A 39 8.14 -5.67 21.39
CA PHE A 39 7.97 -4.45 20.58
C PHE A 39 9.30 -3.95 19.99
N SER A 40 10.39 -4.01 20.75
CA SER A 40 11.72 -3.64 20.25
C SER A 40 12.19 -4.58 19.13
N LYS A 41 11.91 -5.88 19.25
CA LYS A 41 12.26 -6.89 18.25
C LYS A 41 11.45 -6.71 16.98
N GLU A 42 10.13 -6.52 17.08
CA GLU A 42 9.25 -6.24 15.94
C GLU A 42 9.68 -4.98 15.19
N LYS A 43 9.97 -3.90 15.93
CA LYS A 43 10.48 -2.67 15.33
C LYS A 43 11.79 -2.89 14.59
N LYS A 44 12.75 -3.62 15.18
CA LYS A 44 14.02 -3.94 14.51
C LYS A 44 13.82 -4.78 13.26
N GLN A 45 12.91 -5.75 13.31
CA GLN A 45 12.56 -6.59 12.17
C GLN A 45 11.97 -5.73 11.04
N LEU A 46 11.02 -4.85 11.36
CA LEU A 46 10.44 -3.92 10.39
C LEU A 46 11.51 -3.05 9.74
N GLU A 47 12.39 -2.39 10.52
CA GLU A 47 13.46 -1.55 9.95
C GLU A 47 14.41 -2.33 9.02
N ALA A 48 14.70 -3.60 9.32
CA ALA A 48 15.50 -4.45 8.45
C ALA A 48 14.78 -4.73 7.12
N GLU A 49 13.48 -5.02 7.16
CA GLU A 49 12.66 -5.23 5.96
C GLU A 49 12.54 -3.97 5.11
N LEU A 50 12.31 -2.80 5.73
CA LEU A 50 12.25 -1.53 5.01
C LEU A 50 13.59 -1.19 4.35
N THR A 51 14.71 -1.55 5.00
CA THR A 51 16.04 -1.35 4.44
C THR A 51 16.27 -2.23 3.21
N ALA A 52 15.87 -3.50 3.26
CA ALA A 52 15.96 -4.40 2.10
C ALA A 52 15.04 -3.92 0.95
N LEU A 53 13.80 -3.58 1.27
CA LEU A 53 12.82 -3.09 0.31
C LEU A 53 13.27 -1.79 -0.37
N LYS A 54 14.01 -0.92 0.34
CA LYS A 54 14.54 0.32 -0.23
C LYS A 54 15.40 0.09 -1.48
N GLU A 55 16.15 -1.01 -1.54
CA GLU A 55 16.95 -1.35 -2.72
C GLU A 55 16.10 -1.82 -3.90
N GLU A 56 14.99 -2.52 -3.63
CA GLU A 56 14.05 -2.99 -4.65
C GLU A 56 13.29 -1.81 -5.28
N VAL A 57 12.87 -0.83 -4.48
CA VAL A 57 12.02 0.27 -4.95
C VAL A 57 12.80 1.46 -5.52
N GLN A 58 14.15 1.44 -5.47
CA GLN A 58 14.96 2.59 -5.89
C GLN A 58 14.73 3.01 -7.35
N GLY A 59 14.33 2.06 -8.21
CA GLY A 59 14.03 2.29 -9.63
C GLY A 59 12.61 2.79 -9.89
N ASN A 60 11.74 2.77 -8.89
CA ASN A 60 10.34 3.17 -9.03
C ASN A 60 10.23 4.68 -9.25
N PHE A 61 9.40 5.08 -10.21
CA PHE A 61 9.32 6.48 -10.63
C PHE A 61 8.67 7.35 -9.56
N TYR A 62 7.51 6.94 -9.01
CA TYR A 62 6.78 7.76 -8.06
C TYR A 62 7.43 7.76 -6.67
N TYR A 63 8.15 6.70 -6.29
CA TYR A 63 9.04 6.71 -5.13
C TYR A 63 10.12 7.79 -5.22
N GLN A 64 10.74 7.97 -6.40
CA GLN A 64 11.76 9.00 -6.61
C GLN A 64 11.20 10.43 -6.55
N GLN A 65 9.89 10.61 -6.77
CA GLN A 65 9.21 11.92 -6.67
C GLN A 65 8.85 12.30 -5.21
N LEU A 66 9.06 11.41 -4.23
CA LEU A 66 8.83 11.72 -2.82
C LEU A 66 10.01 12.54 -2.27
N ASP A 67 9.73 13.76 -1.81
CA ASP A 67 10.75 14.75 -1.47
C ASP A 67 11.48 14.42 -0.15
N THR A 68 10.76 13.87 0.82
CA THR A 68 11.25 13.69 2.19
C THR A 68 11.57 12.22 2.53
N ASP A 69 12.53 12.02 3.44
CA ASP A 69 12.79 10.69 4.01
C ASP A 69 11.57 10.13 4.75
N LYS A 70 10.73 11.01 5.30
CA LYS A 70 9.49 10.63 5.98
C LYS A 70 8.49 10.01 5.00
N GLU A 71 8.25 10.67 3.87
CA GLU A 71 7.39 10.16 2.79
C GLU A 71 7.92 8.83 2.24
N ARG A 72 9.21 8.77 1.92
CA ARG A 72 9.85 7.54 1.42
C ARG A 72 9.73 6.40 2.43
N ARG A 73 9.88 6.68 3.73
CA ARG A 73 9.70 5.65 4.76
C ARG A 73 8.24 5.18 4.86
N VAL A 74 7.27 6.09 4.81
CA VAL A 74 5.84 5.72 4.79
C VAL A 74 5.50 4.89 3.56
N TYR A 75 6.02 5.23 2.39
CA TYR A 75 5.89 4.44 1.16
C TYR A 75 6.38 3.00 1.38
N LEU A 76 7.57 2.82 1.95
CA LEU A 76 8.13 1.50 2.23
C LEU A 76 7.26 0.71 3.21
N GLN A 77 6.73 1.34 4.27
CA GLN A 77 5.81 0.68 5.22
C GLN A 77 4.55 0.20 4.51
N PHE A 78 4.01 1.04 3.63
CA PHE A 78 2.81 0.77 2.86
C PHE A 78 3.01 -0.44 1.93
N VAL A 79 4.07 -0.42 1.11
CA VAL A 79 4.43 -1.50 0.20
C VAL A 79 4.73 -2.80 0.94
N ASN A 80 5.45 -2.74 2.07
CA ASN A 80 5.74 -3.92 2.89
C ASN A 80 4.45 -4.55 3.43
N GLY A 81 3.53 -3.72 3.95
CA GLY A 81 2.24 -4.17 4.49
C GLY A 81 1.34 -4.80 3.43
N LEU A 82 1.20 -4.14 2.27
CA LEU A 82 0.38 -4.61 1.14
C LEU A 82 0.92 -5.91 0.54
N SER A 83 2.24 -5.98 0.32
CA SER A 83 2.90 -7.19 -0.18
C SER A 83 2.68 -8.41 0.71
N LYS A 84 2.54 -8.19 2.02
CA LYS A 84 2.26 -9.21 3.03
C LYS A 84 0.77 -9.42 3.32
N ARG A 85 -0.11 -8.62 2.69
CA ARG A 85 -1.56 -8.63 2.92
C ARG A 85 -1.94 -8.48 4.40
N MET A 86 -1.23 -7.61 5.10
CA MET A 86 -1.49 -7.38 6.51
C MET A 86 -2.89 -6.81 6.71
N GLN A 87 -3.56 -7.26 7.78
CA GLN A 87 -4.86 -6.72 8.18
C GLN A 87 -4.72 -5.32 8.77
N VAL A 88 -3.59 -5.00 9.39
CA VAL A 88 -3.27 -3.66 9.89
C VAL A 88 -1.91 -3.26 9.34
N ILE A 89 -1.84 -2.16 8.60
CA ILE A 89 -0.58 -1.62 8.07
C ILE A 89 -0.21 -0.38 8.89
N ASP A 90 0.68 -0.55 9.86
CA ASP A 90 1.16 0.56 10.68
C ASP A 90 2.15 1.44 9.91
N ILE A 91 1.73 2.67 9.67
CA ILE A 91 2.57 3.71 9.08
C ILE A 91 2.96 4.78 10.07
N ASP A 92 4.07 5.44 9.79
CA ASP A 92 4.48 6.63 10.49
C ASP A 92 3.43 7.74 10.34
N SER A 93 3.14 8.45 11.44
CA SER A 93 2.17 9.55 11.41
C SER A 93 2.60 10.67 10.45
N VAL A 94 1.67 11.02 9.56
CA VAL A 94 1.77 12.06 8.53
C VAL A 94 0.44 12.81 8.42
N ASN A 95 0.42 13.92 7.69
CA ASN A 95 -0.82 14.64 7.37
C ASN A 95 -1.51 14.02 6.13
N ASP A 96 -2.76 14.40 5.89
CA ASP A 96 -3.60 13.84 4.82
C ASP A 96 -3.01 14.07 3.42
N GLU A 97 -2.30 15.19 3.21
CA GLU A 97 -1.65 15.51 1.94
C GLU A 97 -0.50 14.53 1.65
N ILE A 98 0.38 14.30 2.62
CA ILE A 98 1.47 13.33 2.52
C ILE A 98 0.92 11.92 2.37
N TYR A 99 -0.11 11.57 3.15
CA TYR A 99 -0.75 10.27 3.06
C TYR A 99 -1.29 10.00 1.64
N SER A 100 -2.09 10.93 1.11
CA SER A 100 -2.67 10.84 -0.23
C SER A 100 -1.59 10.74 -1.31
N ARG A 101 -0.54 11.54 -1.18
CA ARG A 101 0.60 11.52 -2.11
C ARG A 101 1.28 10.15 -2.12
N VAL A 102 1.61 9.62 -0.95
CA VAL A 102 2.24 8.29 -0.84
C VAL A 102 1.30 7.19 -1.34
N TYR A 103 0.01 7.27 -1.01
CA TYR A 103 -1.01 6.33 -1.48
C TYR A 103 -1.00 6.22 -3.01
N PHE A 104 -1.10 7.36 -3.72
CA PHE A 104 -1.08 7.38 -5.17
C PHE A 104 0.29 6.97 -5.73
N SER A 105 1.39 7.36 -5.10
CA SER A 105 2.73 6.87 -5.50
C SER A 105 2.81 5.35 -5.48
N VAL A 106 2.30 4.70 -4.42
CA VAL A 106 2.26 3.23 -4.32
C VAL A 106 1.35 2.64 -5.38
N ALA A 107 0.12 3.16 -5.54
CA ALA A 107 -0.83 2.66 -6.52
C ALA A 107 -0.31 2.76 -7.97
N HIS A 108 0.49 3.78 -8.28
CA HIS A 108 1.06 3.96 -9.61
C HIS A 108 2.33 3.16 -9.87
N ASP A 109 3.20 3.00 -8.86
CA ASP A 109 4.40 2.16 -8.99
C ASP A 109 4.08 0.65 -8.95
N TYR A 110 2.98 0.27 -8.28
CA TYR A 110 2.55 -1.12 -8.09
C TYR A 110 1.15 -1.37 -8.66
N PRO A 111 0.99 -1.42 -10.00
CA PRO A 111 -0.30 -1.68 -10.63
C PRO A 111 -0.89 -3.05 -10.27
N GLU A 112 -0.10 -3.99 -9.74
CA GLU A 112 -0.61 -5.24 -9.16
C GLU A 112 -1.52 -5.02 -7.95
N PHE A 113 -1.44 -3.87 -7.27
CA PHE A 113 -2.35 -3.45 -6.20
C PHE A 113 -3.59 -2.73 -6.77
N TYR A 114 -4.08 -3.15 -7.93
CA TYR A 114 -5.19 -2.53 -8.66
C TYR A 114 -6.46 -2.31 -7.81
N TRP A 115 -6.67 -3.07 -6.74
CA TRP A 115 -7.82 -2.93 -5.85
C TRP A 115 -7.74 -1.69 -4.95
N LEU A 116 -6.56 -1.07 -4.78
CA LEU A 116 -6.44 0.20 -4.05
C LEU A 116 -7.30 1.26 -4.72
N THR A 117 -7.31 1.32 -6.04
CA THR A 117 -8.06 2.32 -6.80
C THR A 117 -9.46 1.87 -7.19
N ASP A 118 -9.96 0.76 -6.63
CA ASP A 118 -11.32 0.29 -6.88
C ASP A 118 -12.36 1.23 -6.26
N GLU A 119 -13.52 1.36 -6.89
CA GLU A 119 -14.58 2.27 -6.47
C GLU A 119 -15.05 1.99 -5.04
N ALA A 120 -15.14 0.70 -4.69
CA ALA A 120 -15.51 0.26 -3.35
C ALA A 120 -14.46 0.68 -2.31
N ALA A 121 -13.17 0.52 -2.63
CA ALA A 121 -12.05 0.87 -1.75
C ALA A 121 -11.96 2.38 -1.54
N MET A 122 -12.19 3.17 -2.59
CA MET A 122 -12.09 4.61 -2.52
C MET A 122 -13.42 5.30 -2.17
N SER A 123 -14.56 4.58 -2.01
CA SER A 123 -15.90 5.20 -1.88
C SER A 123 -16.01 6.27 -0.77
N GLY A 124 -15.17 6.20 0.27
CA GLY A 124 -15.04 7.21 1.34
C GLY A 124 -14.02 8.33 1.11
N GLY A 125 -13.26 8.29 0.01
CA GLY A 125 -12.03 9.04 -0.20
C GLY A 125 -10.80 8.17 0.03
N VAL A 126 -9.65 8.82 0.17
CA VAL A 126 -8.39 8.19 0.63
C VAL A 126 -8.22 8.59 2.09
N ASP A 127 -8.29 7.62 3.00
CA ASP A 127 -8.17 7.85 4.45
C ASP A 127 -7.15 6.86 5.04
N ILE A 128 -6.39 7.29 6.04
CA ILE A 128 -5.45 6.42 6.75
C ILE A 128 -6.13 5.18 7.33
N LEU A 129 -7.43 5.24 7.62
CA LEU A 129 -8.24 4.10 8.06
C LEU A 129 -8.33 2.97 7.03
N ASP A 130 -8.06 3.23 5.75
CA ASP A 130 -8.01 2.22 4.70
C ASP A 130 -6.89 1.17 4.94
N LEU A 131 -5.99 1.44 5.89
CA LEU A 131 -4.91 0.56 6.33
C LEU A 131 -5.24 -0.30 7.55
N GLU A 132 -6.35 -0.05 8.23
CA GLU A 132 -6.72 -0.83 9.41
C GLU A 132 -7.50 -2.10 9.09
N GLU A 133 -8.10 -2.22 7.89
CA GLU A 133 -8.77 -3.43 7.35
C GLU A 133 -8.83 -3.38 5.80
N PRO A 134 -7.69 -3.35 5.08
CA PRO A 134 -7.70 -3.27 3.62
C PRO A 134 -8.43 -4.48 2.99
N VAL A 135 -9.29 -4.18 2.02
CA VAL A 135 -10.02 -5.22 1.27
C VAL A 135 -9.10 -5.79 0.20
N TYR A 136 -8.62 -7.01 0.42
CA TYR A 136 -7.81 -7.72 -0.56
C TYR A 136 -8.66 -8.66 -1.42
N PRO A 137 -8.37 -8.77 -2.73
CA PRO A 137 -8.92 -9.84 -3.54
C PRO A 137 -8.54 -11.20 -2.95
N THR A 138 -9.50 -12.11 -2.88
CA THR A 138 -9.28 -13.48 -2.38
C THR A 138 -8.33 -14.28 -3.26
N ASP A 139 -8.28 -13.97 -4.55
CA ASP A 139 -7.40 -14.59 -5.53
C ASP A 139 -6.91 -13.54 -6.55
N LEU A 140 -5.60 -13.49 -6.76
CA LEU A 140 -4.98 -12.63 -7.77
C LEU A 140 -4.74 -13.34 -9.09
N SER A 141 -4.72 -14.67 -9.10
CA SER A 141 -4.35 -15.47 -10.27
C SER A 141 -5.21 -15.16 -11.48
N PRO A 142 -6.54 -15.00 -11.39
CA PRO A 142 -7.37 -14.69 -12.56
C PRO A 142 -6.98 -13.37 -13.23
N THR A 143 -6.78 -12.31 -12.45
CA THR A 143 -6.39 -11.00 -12.97
C THR A 143 -4.97 -11.01 -13.48
N ARG A 144 -4.02 -11.60 -12.73
CA ARG A 144 -2.63 -11.74 -13.16
C ARG A 144 -2.52 -12.52 -14.46
N ASN A 145 -3.22 -13.65 -14.60
CA ASN A 145 -3.18 -14.46 -15.81
C ASN A 145 -3.71 -13.70 -17.03
N LYS A 146 -4.77 -12.89 -16.87
CA LYS A 146 -5.28 -12.03 -17.96
C LYS A 146 -4.24 -10.99 -18.38
N ILE A 147 -3.58 -10.34 -17.41
CA ILE A 147 -2.52 -9.36 -17.69
C ILE A 147 -1.35 -10.04 -18.41
N GLU A 148 -0.85 -11.16 -17.88
CA GLU A 148 0.26 -11.91 -18.48
C GLU A 148 -0.07 -12.40 -19.88
N GLU A 149 -1.29 -12.89 -20.12
CA GLU A 149 -1.74 -13.31 -21.44
C GLU A 149 -1.69 -12.15 -22.44
N GLU A 150 -2.18 -10.97 -22.06
CA GLU A 150 -2.18 -9.80 -22.93
C GLU A 150 -0.78 -9.25 -23.18
N VAL A 151 0.05 -9.17 -22.13
CA VAL A 151 1.47 -8.81 -22.24
C VAL A 151 2.19 -9.77 -23.20
N ASN A 152 1.97 -11.08 -23.07
CA ASN A 152 2.60 -12.06 -23.95
C ASN A 152 2.15 -11.91 -25.41
N LYS A 153 0.86 -11.61 -25.67
CA LYS A 153 0.37 -11.31 -27.03
C LYS A 153 1.02 -10.08 -27.63
N ILE A 154 1.20 -9.02 -26.83
CA ILE A 154 1.86 -7.78 -27.26
C ILE A 154 3.35 -8.04 -27.52
N LEU A 155 4.04 -8.76 -26.62
CA LEU A 155 5.48 -9.05 -26.76
C LEU A 155 5.77 -9.98 -27.95
N ALA A 156 4.90 -10.96 -28.23
CA ALA A 156 5.07 -11.87 -29.36
C ALA A 156 5.06 -11.16 -30.73
N GLN A 157 4.44 -9.98 -30.80
CA GLN A 157 4.38 -9.14 -32.00
C GLN A 157 5.41 -8.00 -31.99
N ALA A 158 6.19 -7.86 -30.91
CA ALA A 158 7.18 -6.79 -30.81
C ALA A 158 8.32 -6.99 -31.83
N PRO A 159 8.74 -5.92 -32.53
CA PRO A 159 9.79 -6.01 -33.53
C PRO A 159 11.16 -6.28 -32.87
N THR A 160 11.99 -7.11 -33.49
CA THR A 160 13.37 -7.36 -33.07
C THR A 160 14.37 -6.34 -33.61
N GLY A 161 13.88 -5.26 -34.22
CA GLY A 161 14.68 -4.24 -34.91
C GLY A 161 15.38 -3.25 -33.97
N SER A 162 15.55 -2.03 -34.47
CA SER A 162 16.13 -0.90 -33.75
C SER A 162 15.31 -0.51 -32.51
N ASP A 163 15.94 0.19 -31.57
CA ASP A 163 15.23 0.71 -30.38
C ASP A 163 14.09 1.66 -30.77
N TYR A 164 14.25 2.42 -31.86
CA TYR A 164 13.17 3.25 -32.39
C TYR A 164 11.95 2.42 -32.80
N GLU A 165 12.14 1.31 -33.51
CA GLU A 165 11.03 0.45 -33.94
C GLU A 165 10.31 -0.19 -32.75
N LYS A 166 11.07 -0.61 -31.73
CA LYS A 166 10.50 -1.14 -30.47
C LYS A 166 9.68 -0.07 -29.74
N VAL A 167 10.25 1.12 -29.52
CA VAL A 167 9.56 2.22 -28.84
C VAL A 167 8.31 2.63 -29.61
N LYS A 168 8.41 2.77 -30.94
CA LYS A 168 7.26 3.08 -31.80
C LYS A 168 6.16 2.01 -31.69
N TYR A 169 6.53 0.73 -31.69
CA TYR A 169 5.58 -0.37 -31.55
C TYR A 169 4.78 -0.28 -30.24
N PHE A 170 5.48 -0.18 -29.10
CA PHE A 170 4.80 -0.09 -27.80
C PHE A 170 3.97 1.19 -27.67
N TYR A 171 4.49 2.33 -28.16
CA TYR A 171 3.71 3.56 -28.23
C TYR A 171 2.41 3.37 -29.00
N GLU A 172 2.47 2.79 -30.20
CA GLU A 172 1.29 2.56 -31.03
C GLU A 172 0.29 1.59 -30.39
N VAL A 173 0.76 0.51 -29.75
CA VAL A 173 -0.10 -0.43 -29.03
C VAL A 173 -0.86 0.30 -27.93
N ILE A 174 -0.15 1.06 -27.09
CA ILE A 174 -0.75 1.81 -25.98
C ILE A 174 -1.80 2.78 -26.49
N ILE A 175 -1.46 3.68 -27.43
CA ILE A 175 -2.40 4.71 -27.88
C ILE A 175 -3.61 4.15 -28.66
N LYS A 176 -3.49 2.98 -29.29
CA LYS A 176 -4.60 2.35 -30.03
C LYS A 176 -5.51 1.50 -29.14
N GLN A 177 -5.01 1.05 -28.00
CA GLN A 177 -5.72 0.18 -27.07
C GLN A 177 -6.10 0.88 -25.76
N THR A 178 -5.85 2.19 -25.65
CA THR A 178 -6.21 2.99 -24.48
C THR A 178 -7.25 4.03 -24.88
N ASP A 179 -8.42 3.94 -24.27
CA ASP A 179 -9.44 5.00 -24.35
C ASP A 179 -9.10 6.08 -23.32
N TYR A 180 -8.69 7.24 -23.81
CA TYR A 180 -8.43 8.39 -22.95
C TYR A 180 -9.76 9.04 -22.54
N ASP A 181 -9.98 9.17 -21.23
CA ASP A 181 -11.05 10.00 -20.71
C ASP A 181 -10.71 11.48 -20.92
N LEU A 182 -11.14 12.03 -22.05
CA LEU A 182 -10.91 13.44 -22.40
C LEU A 182 -11.71 14.40 -21.50
N GLU A 183 -12.83 13.96 -20.92
CA GLU A 183 -13.59 14.78 -19.97
C GLU A 183 -12.82 14.97 -18.66
N ALA A 184 -12.07 13.95 -18.23
CA ALA A 184 -11.11 14.03 -17.11
C ALA A 184 -10.08 15.14 -17.29
N LEU A 185 -9.64 15.38 -18.53
CA LEU A 185 -8.63 16.39 -18.83
C LEU A 185 -9.20 17.81 -18.92
N GLN A 186 -10.51 17.94 -19.14
CA GLN A 186 -11.17 19.23 -19.41
C GLN A 186 -11.96 19.78 -18.24
N THR A 187 -12.34 18.93 -17.27
CA THR A 187 -13.19 19.35 -16.16
C THR A 187 -12.52 19.11 -14.81
N ASN A 188 -12.58 20.12 -13.94
CA ASN A 188 -12.15 19.99 -12.54
C ASN A 188 -13.16 19.20 -11.67
N SER A 189 -14.22 18.66 -12.28
CA SER A 189 -15.28 17.91 -11.60
C SER A 189 -15.15 16.39 -11.74
N VAL A 190 -14.17 15.90 -12.52
CA VAL A 190 -13.97 14.46 -12.67
C VAL A 190 -13.39 13.93 -11.37
N THR A 191 -14.28 13.37 -10.56
CA THR A 191 -13.91 12.67 -9.34
C THR A 191 -13.22 11.37 -9.72
N TRP A 192 -12.26 10.90 -8.91
CA TRP A 192 -11.62 9.60 -9.07
C TRP A 192 -12.63 8.44 -9.32
N ARG A 193 -13.88 8.56 -8.81
CA ARG A 193 -15.00 7.61 -9.03
C ARG A 193 -15.30 7.33 -10.50
N SER A 194 -15.12 8.28 -11.40
CA SER A 194 -15.42 8.08 -12.83
C SER A 194 -14.25 7.51 -13.63
N GLN A 195 -13.08 7.36 -12.99
CA GLN A 195 -11.80 6.95 -13.61
C GLN A 195 -11.38 5.50 -13.25
N GLY A 196 -12.18 4.77 -12.47
CA GLY A 196 -11.90 3.37 -12.12
C GLY A 196 -11.95 2.45 -13.34
N ALA A 197 -11.07 1.44 -13.36
CA ALA A 197 -10.90 0.50 -14.48
C ALA A 197 -12.06 -0.52 -14.64
N ILE A 198 -13.02 -0.53 -13.72
CA ILE A 198 -14.19 -1.42 -13.76
C ILE A 198 -15.41 -0.57 -14.12
N ARG A 199 -15.78 -0.59 -15.40
CA ARG A 199 -17.13 -0.25 -15.88
C ARG A 199 -17.83 -1.51 -16.33
#